data_AF-A0A3D0M876-F1
#
_entry.id   AF-A0A3D0M876-F1
#
_cell.length_a   1.000
_cell.length_b   1.000
_cell.length_c   1.000
_cell.angle_alpha   90.00
_cell.angle_beta   90.00
_cell.angle_gamma   90.00
#
_symmetry.space_group_name_H-M   'P 1'
#
loop_
_entity.id
_entity.type
_entity.pdbx_description
1 polymer ?
#
loop_
_entity_poly.entity_id
_entity_poly.type
_entity_poly.pdbx_seq_one_letter_code
_entity_poly.pdbx_strand_id
1 'polypeptide(L)'
;MLSRTASDGQRENVLLFSLFPQLPIDFIMTNLYAAAPGNLIFTKAKLVNLRTPDGSVSITDDVFTEVKKGIKTERRLEGEAAFRACLKDRFGIVLP
;
A
#
# COMPACT_ATOMS: atom_id res chain seq x y z
N MET A 1 -6.03 2.99 18.83
CA MET A 1 -6.60 3.55 17.58
C MET A 1 -5.56 4.40 16.90
N LEU A 2 -5.35 4.18 15.60
CA LEU A 2 -4.49 4.98 14.73
C LEU A 2 -5.36 5.93 13.92
N SER A 3 -4.99 7.20 13.92
CA SER A 3 -5.65 8.24 13.14
C SER A 3 -4.65 8.96 12.24
N ARG A 4 -5.08 9.45 11.09
CA ARG A 4 -4.28 10.36 10.22
C ARG A 4 -4.96 11.71 10.11
N THR A 5 -4.17 12.74 9.80
CA THR A 5 -4.69 14.02 9.32
C THR A 5 -4.61 14.01 7.79
N ALA A 6 -5.75 14.18 7.13
CA ALA A 6 -5.85 14.27 5.68
C ALA A 6 -5.40 15.66 5.18
N SER A 7 -5.23 15.81 3.87
CA SER A 7 -4.75 17.03 3.23
C SER A 7 -5.70 18.23 3.39
N ASP A 8 -6.98 17.97 3.66
CA ASP A 8 -8.01 18.97 3.97
C ASP A 8 -8.03 19.38 5.46
N GLY A 9 -7.10 18.85 6.26
CA GLY A 9 -7.01 19.09 7.70
C GLY A 9 -7.94 18.24 8.55
N GLN A 10 -8.79 17.41 7.95
CA GLN A 10 -9.69 16.53 8.69
C GLN A 10 -8.92 15.36 9.32
N ARG A 11 -9.35 14.96 10.52
CA ARG A 11 -8.77 13.81 11.21
C ARG A 11 -9.62 12.57 10.92
N GLU A 12 -9.00 11.55 10.37
CA GLU A 12 -9.64 10.29 10.01
C GLU A 12 -9.11 9.15 10.88
N ASN A 13 -10.01 8.29 11.34
CA ASN A 13 -9.64 7.05 11.99
C ASN A 13 -9.26 6.01 10.92
N VAL A 14 -8.01 5.55 10.96
CA VAL A 14 -7.44 4.67 9.92
C VAL A 14 -7.47 3.22 10.34
N LEU A 15 -7.15 2.93 11.61
CA LEU A 15 -7.07 1.57 12.11
C LEU A 15 -7.46 1.51 13.57
N LEU A 16 -8.37 0.61 13.90
CA LEU A 16 -8.62 0.20 15.28
C LEU A 16 -7.78 -1.05 15.57
N PHE A 17 -7.16 -1.08 16.73
CA PHE A 17 -6.36 -2.22 17.17
C PHE A 17 -6.50 -2.41 18.67
N SER A 18 -6.29 -3.65 19.09
CA SER A 18 -6.30 -4.09 20.49
C SER A 18 -4.87 -4.10 21.05
N LEU A 19 -4.73 -3.92 22.36
CA LEU A 19 -3.46 -4.12 23.09
C LEU A 19 -3.33 -5.53 23.65
N PHE A 20 -4.35 -6.37 23.51
CA PHE A 20 -4.25 -7.78 23.89
C PHE A 20 -3.16 -8.46 23.06
N PRO A 21 -2.25 -9.22 23.70
CA PRO A 21 -1.26 -9.99 22.97
C PRO A 21 -1.93 -10.92 21.95
N GLN A 22 -1.31 -11.05 20.78
CA GLN A 22 -1.71 -11.99 19.73
C GLN A 22 -0.50 -12.87 19.42
N LEU A 23 -0.74 -14.17 19.29
CA LEU A 23 0.24 -15.14 18.86
C LEU A 23 0.30 -15.17 17.32
N PRO A 24 1.43 -15.57 16.72
CA PRO A 24 1.52 -15.71 15.26
C PRO A 24 0.42 -16.59 14.64
N ILE A 25 -0.05 -17.61 15.37
CA ILE A 25 -1.14 -18.50 14.94
C ILE A 25 -2.48 -17.76 14.76
N ASP A 26 -2.72 -16.70 15.52
CA ASP A 26 -3.97 -15.92 15.47
C ASP A 26 -4.13 -15.20 14.12
N PHE A 27 -3.01 -14.94 13.43
CA PHE A 27 -3.01 -14.25 12.13
C PHE A 27 -3.19 -15.18 10.93
N ILE A 28 -3.08 -16.50 11.10
CA ILE A 28 -3.13 -17.44 9.96
C ILE A 28 -4.48 -17.35 9.25
N MET A 29 -5.58 -17.42 10.00
CA MET A 29 -6.92 -17.38 9.42
C MET A 29 -7.24 -16.02 8.80
N THR A 30 -6.83 -14.93 9.45
CA THR A 30 -7.04 -13.57 8.93
C THR A 30 -6.25 -13.33 7.65
N ASN A 31 -5.00 -13.82 7.58
CA ASN A 31 -4.17 -13.71 6.39
C ASN A 31 -4.72 -14.56 5.24
N LEU A 32 -5.15 -15.79 5.52
CA LEU A 32 -5.80 -16.65 4.52
C LEU A 32 -7.06 -15.98 3.97
N TYR A 33 -7.91 -15.44 4.85
CA TYR A 33 -9.09 -14.71 4.45
C TYR A 33 -8.75 -13.47 3.61
N ALA A 34 -7.70 -12.73 3.97
CA ALA A 34 -7.26 -11.55 3.25
C ALA A 34 -6.69 -11.86 1.85
N ALA A 35 -6.10 -13.04 1.68
CA ALA A 35 -5.59 -13.55 0.41
C ALA A 35 -6.66 -14.28 -0.43
N ALA A 36 -7.83 -14.59 0.15
CA ALA A 36 -8.89 -15.31 -0.53
C ALA A 36 -9.59 -14.43 -1.58
N PRO A 37 -9.92 -14.96 -2.77
CA PRO A 37 -10.59 -14.20 -3.82
C PRO A 37 -11.89 -13.54 -3.35
N GLY A 38 -12.09 -12.29 -3.75
CA GLY A 38 -13.39 -11.61 -3.70
C GLY A 38 -13.70 -10.80 -2.44
N ASN A 39 -12.95 -10.98 -1.36
CA ASN A 39 -13.31 -10.38 -0.07
C ASN A 39 -12.65 -9.03 0.19
N LEU A 40 -11.34 -8.89 -0.05
CA LEU A 40 -10.60 -7.67 0.29
C LEU A 40 -9.96 -7.00 -0.94
N ILE A 41 -9.54 -5.75 -0.76
CA ILE A 41 -8.88 -4.95 -1.79
C ILE A 41 -7.59 -5.63 -2.32
N PHE A 42 -6.92 -6.43 -1.49
CA PHE A 42 -5.66 -7.09 -1.81
C PHE A 42 -5.76 -8.11 -2.95
N THR A 43 -6.95 -8.65 -3.24
CA THR A 43 -7.18 -9.54 -4.39
C THR A 43 -7.83 -8.83 -5.58
N LYS A 44 -8.12 -7.54 -5.45
CA LYS A 44 -8.88 -6.75 -6.44
C LYS A 44 -8.05 -5.66 -7.10
N ALA A 45 -7.03 -5.17 -6.40
CA ALA A 45 -6.19 -4.08 -6.87
C ALA A 45 -4.71 -4.40 -6.64
N LYS A 46 -3.84 -3.84 -7.50
CA LYS A 46 -2.39 -3.88 -7.27
C LYS A 46 -2.04 -2.79 -6.26
N LEU A 47 -1.60 -3.17 -5.07
CA LEU A 47 -1.20 -2.24 -4.02
C LEU A 47 0.27 -2.45 -3.65
N VAL A 48 1.09 -1.43 -3.89
CA VAL A 48 2.51 -1.44 -3.53
C VAL A 48 2.83 -0.14 -2.83
N ASN A 49 3.48 -0.18 -1.68
CA ASN A 49 3.77 1.01 -0.89
C ASN A 49 5.17 0.89 -0.30
N LEU A 50 5.94 1.97 -0.37
CA LEU A 50 7.28 2.06 0.21
C LEU A 50 7.50 3.45 0.81
N ARG A 51 7.94 3.50 2.05
CA ARG A 51 8.42 4.73 2.68
C ARG A 51 9.84 5.02 2.19
N THR A 52 10.09 6.27 1.81
CA THR A 52 11.42 6.79 1.51
C THR A 52 11.88 7.73 2.63
N PRO A 53 13.18 8.04 2.73
CA PRO A 53 13.68 8.98 3.75
C PRO A 53 13.01 10.37 3.67
N ASP A 54 12.61 10.79 2.48
CA ASP A 54 12.03 12.11 2.19
C ASP A 54 10.52 12.07 1.86
N GLY A 55 9.87 10.91 2.03
CA GLY A 55 8.46 10.75 1.71
C GLY A 55 8.04 9.29 1.47
N SER A 56 7.33 9.03 0.37
CA SER A 56 6.86 7.69 0.03
C SER A 56 6.56 7.55 -1.45
N VAL A 57 6.64 6.32 -1.94
CA VAL A 57 6.16 5.93 -3.27
C VAL A 57 5.12 4.83 -3.13
N SER A 58 4.12 4.85 -4.00
CA SER A 58 3.09 3.82 -4.05
C SER A 58 2.63 3.53 -5.47
N ILE A 59 2.09 2.34 -5.67
CA ILE A 59 1.32 1.97 -6.85
C ILE A 59 -0.06 1.54 -6.37
N THR A 60 -1.10 2.11 -6.98
CA THR A 60 -2.47 1.64 -6.88
C THR A 60 -2.95 1.36 -8.30
N ASP A 61 -3.16 0.09 -8.60
CA ASP A 61 -3.42 -0.44 -9.94
C ASP A 61 -2.34 -0.03 -10.96
N ASP A 62 -2.64 0.93 -11.82
CA ASP A 62 -1.77 1.46 -12.85
C ASP A 62 -1.31 2.89 -12.56
N VAL A 63 -1.57 3.42 -11.36
CA VAL A 63 -1.14 4.76 -10.97
C VAL A 63 0.04 4.66 -10.01
N PHE A 64 1.18 5.20 -10.45
CA PHE A 64 2.32 5.45 -9.58
C PHE A 64 2.17 6.82 -8.92
N THR A 65 2.29 6.86 -7.60
CA THR A 65 2.28 8.09 -6.79
C THR A 65 3.62 8.24 -6.09
N GLU A 66 4.19 9.44 -6.13
CA GLU A 66 5.35 9.82 -5.32
C GLU A 66 4.98 11.03 -4.47
N VAL A 67 5.22 10.91 -3.16
CA VAL A 67 5.17 12.03 -2.23
C VAL A 67 6.60 12.29 -1.81
N LYS A 68 7.12 13.48 -2.11
CA LYS A 68 8.49 13.87 -1.76
C LYS A 68 8.49 15.29 -1.21
N LYS A 69 9.01 15.47 0.00
CA LYS A 69 9.01 16.76 0.72
C LYS A 69 7.63 17.44 0.74
N GLY A 70 6.56 16.65 0.89
CA GLY A 70 5.17 17.13 0.93
C GLY A 70 4.53 17.36 -0.44
N ILE A 71 5.26 17.25 -1.55
CA ILE A 71 4.71 17.39 -2.90
C ILE A 71 4.30 16.02 -3.42
N LYS A 72 3.04 15.90 -3.84
CA LYS A 72 2.48 14.69 -4.45
C LYS A 72 2.53 14.80 -5.98
N THR A 73 3.10 13.80 -6.65
CA THR A 73 3.06 13.63 -8.10
C THR A 73 2.48 12.27 -8.45
N GLU A 74 1.70 12.21 -9.52
CA GLU A 74 1.07 11.00 -10.01
C GLU A 74 1.34 10.83 -11.50
N ARG A 75 1.52 9.58 -11.94
CA ARG A 75 1.58 9.22 -13.35
C ARG A 75 1.02 7.83 -13.57
N ARG A 76 0.40 7.63 -14.74
CA ARG A 76 -0.07 6.31 -15.17
C ARG A 76 1.09 5.46 -15.67
N LEU A 77 1.03 4.15 -15.39
CA LEU A 77 1.94 3.12 -15.86
C LEU A 77 1.26 2.41 -17.02
N GLU A 78 1.77 2.62 -18.22
CA GLU A 78 1.17 2.09 -19.44
C GLU A 78 1.60 0.63 -19.67
N GLY A 79 0.73 -0.28 -19.23
CA GLY A 79 0.91 -1.71 -19.45
C GLY A 79 1.93 -2.38 -18.52
N GLU A 80 2.10 -3.68 -18.74
CA GLU A 80 2.86 -4.56 -17.84
C GLU A 80 4.35 -4.24 -17.81
N ALA A 81 4.95 -3.84 -18.94
CA ALA A 81 6.36 -3.50 -19.01
C ALA A 81 6.69 -2.27 -18.16
N ALA A 82 5.88 -1.21 -18.24
CA ALA A 82 6.05 -0.01 -17.43
C ALA A 82 5.84 -0.31 -15.93
N PHE A 83 4.89 -1.18 -15.60
CA PHE A 83 4.65 -1.63 -14.23
C PHE A 83 5.85 -2.40 -13.66
N ARG A 84 6.39 -3.39 -14.38
CA ARG A 84 7.56 -4.18 -13.96
C ARG A 84 8.83 -3.34 -13.83
N ALA A 85 9.08 -2.42 -14.76
CA ALA A 85 10.18 -1.47 -14.65
C ALA A 85 10.04 -0.60 -13.39
N CYS A 86 8.84 -0.09 -13.11
CA CYS A 86 8.57 0.69 -11.92
C CYS A 86 8.80 -0.11 -10.63
N LEU A 87 8.33 -1.36 -10.56
CA LEU A 87 8.57 -2.26 -9.42
C LEU A 87 10.06 -2.45 -9.15
N LYS A 88 10.84 -2.74 -10.20
CA LYS A 88 12.27 -2.94 -10.08
C LYS A 88 12.98 -1.67 -9.61
N ASP A 89 12.74 -0.56 -10.29
CA ASP A 89 13.55 0.66 -10.12
C ASP A 89 13.15 1.45 -8.87
N ARG A 90 11.87 1.44 -8.49
CA ARG A 90 11.35 2.25 -7.37
C ARG A 90 11.11 1.44 -6.10
N PHE A 91 10.88 0.13 -6.22
CA PHE A 91 10.54 -0.74 -5.08
C PHE A 91 11.55 -1.88 -4.85
N GLY A 92 12.50 -2.11 -5.77
CA GLY A 92 13.46 -3.21 -5.65
C GLY A 92 12.84 -4.60 -5.84
N ILE A 93 11.65 -4.69 -6.42
CA ILE A 93 10.92 -5.95 -6.63
C ILE A 93 11.10 -6.40 -8.08
N VAL A 94 11.71 -7.56 -8.27
CA VAL A 94 11.81 -8.23 -9.57
C VAL A 94 10.83 -9.39 -9.57
N LEU A 95 9.82 -9.31 -10.44
CA LEU A 95 8.89 -10.41 -10.66
C LEU A 95 9.55 -11.50 -11.52
N PRO A 96 9.23 -12.79 -11.29
CA PRO A 96 9.66 -13.88 -12.16
C PRO A 96 9.10 -13.73 -13.59
#